data_AF-A0A4V6HZK8-F1
#
_entry.id   AF-A0A4V6HZK8-F1
#
_cell.length_a   1.000
_cell.length_b   1.000
_cell.length_c   1.000
_cell.angle_alpha   90.00
_cell.angle_beta   90.00
_cell.angle_gamma   90.00
#
_symmetry.space_group_name_H-M   'P 1'
#
loop_
_entity.id
_entity.type
_entity.pdbx_description
1 polymer ?
#
loop_
_entity_poly.entity_id
_entity_poly.type
_entity_poly.pdbx_seq_one_letter_code
_entity_poly.pdbx_strand_id
1 'polypeptide(L)'
;MIEAQPNILVPTLCGLAINPDETLLCEIFFNILQSSIDKTKQKILNPAFPKILEQISNDEAKILTLIKIYSYIDYTYYMIPNANRAYREKCIEVAYSIDKTFFTMHKNHLTFLGLLTGSYYQNPEMYFEINGELIAHDFLKDKKF
;
A
#
# COMPACT_ATOMS: atom_id res chain seq x y z
N MET A 1 16.62 10.29 29.03
CA MET A 1 16.81 9.91 27.61
C MET A 1 17.72 8.69 27.55
N ILE A 2 17.55 7.80 26.56
CA ILE A 2 18.53 6.75 26.21
C ILE A 2 19.18 7.18 24.90
N GLU A 3 20.41 6.75 24.67
CA GLU A 3 21.04 6.84 23.36
C GLU A 3 20.19 6.14 22.30
N ALA A 4 19.83 6.87 21.25
CA ALA A 4 19.20 6.27 20.09
C ALA A 4 20.22 5.37 19.38
N GLN A 5 19.75 4.23 18.86
CA GLN A 5 20.63 3.32 18.12
C GLN A 5 21.12 4.01 16.84
N PRO A 6 22.45 4.13 16.59
CA PRO A 6 22.97 4.89 15.46
C PRO A 6 22.46 4.42 14.09
N ASN A 7 22.24 3.12 13.94
CA ASN A 7 21.72 2.49 12.72
C ASN A 7 20.24 2.84 12.41
N ILE A 8 19.52 3.44 13.35
CA ILE A 8 18.18 4.02 13.15
C ILE A 8 18.30 5.54 13.06
N LEU A 9 19.03 6.15 14.00
CA LEU A 9 19.12 7.60 14.13
C LEU A 9 19.67 8.25 12.86
N VAL A 10 20.81 7.77 12.37
CA VAL A 10 21.49 8.36 11.21
C VAL A 10 20.62 8.34 9.95
N PRO A 11 20.09 7.19 9.49
CA PRO A 11 19.24 7.18 8.31
C PRO A 11 17.94 7.96 8.50
N THR A 12 17.39 8.01 9.72
CA THR A 12 16.20 8.84 10.01
C THR A 12 16.48 10.33 9.81
N LEU A 13 17.64 10.82 10.29
CA LEU A 13 18.05 12.20 10.10
C LEU A 13 18.34 12.52 8.63
N CYS A 14 18.96 11.58 7.91
CA CYS A 14 19.12 11.71 6.45
C CYS A 14 17.77 11.81 5.76
N GLY A 15 16.81 10.95 6.11
CA GLY A 15 15.44 10.99 5.59
C GLY A 15 14.76 12.34 5.82
N LEU A 16 14.87 12.90 7.03
CA LEU A 16 14.37 14.24 7.36
C LEU A 16 15.06 15.35 6.55
N ALA A 17 16.36 15.24 6.30
CA ALA A 17 17.09 16.25 5.53
C ALA A 17 16.70 16.28 4.04
N ILE A 18 16.29 15.14 3.48
CA ILE A 18 15.96 15.00 2.06
C ILE A 18 14.45 15.23 1.81
N ASN A 19 13.61 15.04 2.82
CA ASN A 19 12.18 15.31 2.76
C ASN A 19 11.88 16.66 3.45
N PRO A 20 11.58 17.74 2.69
CA PRO A 20 11.31 19.04 3.29
C PRO A 20 10.09 18.99 4.22
N ASP A 21 10.03 20.00 5.10
CA ASP A 21 8.94 20.21 6.05
C ASP A 21 7.57 20.18 5.34
N GLU A 22 6.56 19.63 6.03
CA GLU A 22 5.15 19.43 5.57
C GLU A 22 4.86 18.22 4.67
N THR A 23 5.82 17.33 4.41
CA THR A 23 5.53 16.05 3.74
C THR A 23 5.03 14.99 4.73
N LEU A 24 4.14 14.10 4.29
CA LEU A 24 3.71 12.93 5.07
C LEU A 24 4.90 12.04 5.47
N LEU A 25 5.90 11.91 4.59
CA LEU A 25 7.12 11.16 4.88
C LEU A 25 7.92 11.81 6.01
N CYS A 26 8.03 13.14 6.02
CA CYS A 26 8.68 13.88 7.11
C CYS A 26 8.02 13.57 8.46
N GLU A 27 6.69 13.56 8.54
CA GLU A 27 5.96 13.17 9.76
C GLU A 27 6.28 11.73 10.19
N ILE A 28 6.38 10.79 9.25
CA ILE A 28 6.70 9.40 9.56
C ILE A 28 8.15 9.28 10.07
N PHE A 29 9.12 9.95 9.44
CA PHE A 29 10.50 10.00 9.92
C PHE A 29 10.59 10.65 11.31
N PHE A 30 9.83 11.72 11.59
CA PHE A 30 9.74 12.32 12.92
C PHE A 30 9.20 11.33 13.96
N ASN A 31 8.19 10.54 13.61
CA ASN A 31 7.66 9.49 14.50
C ASN A 31 8.69 8.40 14.81
N ILE A 32 9.52 8.02 13.83
CA ILE A 32 10.65 7.10 14.06
C ILE A 32 11.68 7.75 14.98
N LEU A 33 12.05 9.01 14.74
CA LEU A 33 13.02 9.74 15.56
C LEU A 33 12.55 9.82 17.02
N GLN A 34 11.30 10.23 17.23
CA GLN A 34 10.69 10.29 18.56
C GLN A 34 10.68 8.91 19.24
N SER A 35 10.34 7.86 18.49
CA SER A 35 10.32 6.48 19.00
C SER A 35 11.72 5.95 19.31
N SER A 36 12.75 6.43 18.60
CA SER A 36 14.15 6.03 18.79
C SER A 36 14.75 6.56 20.10
N ILE A 37 14.20 7.63 20.68
CA ILE A 37 14.65 8.21 21.96
C ILE A 37 13.72 7.84 23.14
N ASP A 38 12.60 7.17 22.86
CA ASP A 38 11.63 6.68 23.83
C ASP A 38 11.98 5.25 24.27
N LYS A 39 12.31 5.08 25.56
CA LYS A 39 12.68 3.79 26.17
C LYS A 39 11.64 2.68 25.94
N THR A 40 10.37 3.05 25.87
CA THR A 40 9.26 2.10 25.74
C THR A 40 9.07 1.60 24.32
N LYS A 41 9.50 2.40 23.33
CA LYS A 41 9.30 2.14 21.90
C LYS A 41 10.56 1.64 21.18
N GLN A 42 11.76 1.87 21.71
CA GLN A 42 13.01 1.37 21.11
C GLN A 42 12.98 -0.14 20.81
N LYS A 43 12.31 -0.95 21.66
CA LYS A 43 12.24 -2.41 21.49
C LYS A 43 11.46 -2.88 20.26
N ILE A 44 10.51 -2.07 19.78
CA ILE A 44 9.67 -2.38 18.62
C ILE A 44 10.16 -1.69 17.34
N LEU A 45 11.20 -0.86 17.46
CA LEU A 45 11.75 -0.12 16.35
C LEU A 45 12.74 -0.99 15.57
N ASN A 46 12.39 -1.34 14.33
CA ASN A 46 13.26 -2.13 13.47
C ASN A 46 14.24 -1.22 12.72
N PRO A 47 15.56 -1.50 12.72
CA PRO A 47 16.55 -0.77 11.92
C PRO A 47 16.27 -0.75 10.41
N ALA A 48 15.42 -1.63 9.90
CA ALA A 48 14.97 -1.60 8.52
C ALA A 48 13.96 -0.47 8.21
N PHE A 49 13.27 0.08 9.21
CA PHE A 49 12.20 1.06 8.97
C PHE A 49 12.67 2.30 8.21
N PRO A 50 13.77 2.99 8.58
CA PRO A 50 14.23 4.15 7.82
C PRO A 50 14.53 3.81 6.36
N LYS A 51 15.16 2.66 6.10
CA LYS A 51 15.50 2.19 4.75
C LYS A 51 14.28 1.82 3.92
N ILE A 52 13.22 1.33 4.56
CA ILE A 52 11.95 1.05 3.89
C ILE A 52 11.30 2.39 3.51
N LEU A 53 11.27 3.36 4.43
CA LEU A 53 10.68 4.69 4.16
C LEU A 53 11.40 5.46 3.06
N GLU A 54 12.73 5.34 2.95
CA GLU A 54 13.51 5.94 1.85
C GLU A 54 13.07 5.47 0.46
N GLN A 55 12.43 4.31 0.37
CA GLN A 55 11.90 3.77 -0.88
C GLN A 55 10.47 4.24 -1.16
N ILE A 56 9.79 4.89 -0.22
CA ILE A 56 8.39 5.29 -0.36
C ILE A 56 8.30 6.69 -0.97
N SER A 57 7.41 6.86 -1.94
CA SER A 57 7.04 8.16 -2.51
C SER A 57 5.99 8.88 -1.65
N ASN A 58 5.87 10.21 -1.81
CA ASN A 58 4.82 10.98 -1.13
C ASN A 58 3.40 10.48 -1.45
N ASP A 59 3.17 9.98 -2.66
CA ASP A 59 1.88 9.42 -3.06
C ASP A 59 1.59 8.07 -2.39
N GLU A 60 2.59 7.21 -2.26
CA GLU A 60 2.47 5.97 -1.48
C GLU A 60 2.24 6.25 0.01
N ALA A 61 2.85 7.30 0.57
CA ALA A 61 2.59 7.74 1.94
C ALA A 61 1.12 8.17 2.15
N LYS A 62 0.45 8.71 1.13
CA LYS A 62 -1.00 8.99 1.18
C LYS A 62 -1.80 7.70 1.32
N ILE A 63 -1.45 6.65 0.58
CA ILE A 63 -2.12 5.33 0.68
C ILE A 63 -1.96 4.75 2.08
N LEU A 64 -0.76 4.80 2.65
CA LEU A 64 -0.53 4.33 4.02
C LEU A 64 -1.32 5.12 5.06
N THR A 65 -1.46 6.43 4.86
CA THR A 65 -2.30 7.29 5.70
C THR A 65 -3.78 6.90 5.60
N LEU A 66 -4.29 6.64 4.39
CA LEU A 66 -5.67 6.17 4.19
C LEU A 66 -5.91 4.84 4.90
N ILE A 67 -4.96 3.91 4.85
CA ILE A 67 -5.06 2.63 5.57
C ILE A 67 -5.04 2.82 7.08
N LYS A 68 -4.23 3.74 7.59
CA LYS A 68 -4.25 4.09 9.01
C LYS A 68 -5.64 4.63 9.45
N ILE A 69 -6.34 5.33 8.56
CA ILE A 69 -7.69 5.88 8.82
C ILE A 69 -8.76 4.78 8.72
N TYR A 70 -8.76 4.00 7.65
CA TYR A 70 -9.83 3.04 7.33
C TYR A 70 -9.56 1.61 7.81
N SER A 71 -8.35 1.33 8.32
CA SER A 71 -7.82 -0.01 8.67
C SER A 71 -7.62 -0.97 7.50
N TYR A 72 -8.40 -0.86 6.42
CA TYR A 72 -8.25 -1.62 5.18
C TYR A 72 -8.74 -0.77 4.00
N ILE A 73 -8.43 -1.21 2.77
CA ILE A 73 -8.97 -0.65 1.52
C ILE A 73 -9.49 -1.83 0.69
N ASP A 74 -10.80 -1.92 0.52
CA ASP A 74 -11.40 -2.89 -0.37
C ASP A 74 -11.18 -2.48 -1.82
N TYR A 75 -10.87 -3.45 -2.68
CA TYR A 75 -10.74 -3.24 -4.10
C TYR A 75 -11.12 -4.50 -4.87
N THR A 76 -11.74 -4.30 -6.02
CA THR A 76 -12.16 -5.37 -6.92
C THR A 76 -11.24 -5.37 -8.13
N TYR A 77 -10.83 -6.56 -8.57
CA TYR A 77 -9.97 -6.72 -9.73
C TYR A 77 -10.24 -8.05 -10.42
N TYR A 78 -9.69 -8.17 -11.63
CA TYR A 78 -9.62 -9.43 -12.33
C TYR A 78 -8.22 -9.63 -12.93
N MET A 79 -7.89 -10.89 -13.19
CA MET A 79 -6.59 -11.31 -13.69
C MET A 79 -6.66 -11.58 -15.18
N ILE A 80 -5.86 -10.88 -15.97
CA ILE A 80 -5.79 -11.05 -17.43
C ILE A 80 -4.48 -11.76 -17.79
N PRO A 81 -4.50 -12.87 -18.54
CA PRO A 81 -3.28 -13.46 -19.06
C PRO A 81 -2.62 -12.50 -20.05
N ASN A 82 -1.34 -12.23 -19.88
CA ASN A 82 -0.52 -11.54 -20.85
C ASN A 82 0.05 -12.51 -21.90
N ALA A 83 0.73 -11.98 -22.91
CA ALA A 83 1.31 -12.77 -24.01
C ALA A 83 2.23 -13.92 -23.54
N ASN A 84 2.80 -13.83 -22.34
CA ASN A 84 3.70 -14.82 -21.75
C ASN A 84 3.00 -15.77 -20.76
N ARG A 85 1.66 -15.81 -20.74
CA ARG A 85 0.84 -16.55 -19.76
C ARG A 85 1.03 -16.13 -18.30
N ALA A 86 1.71 -15.02 -18.04
CA ALA A 86 1.71 -14.39 -16.73
C ALA A 86 0.42 -13.58 -16.57
N TYR A 87 -0.09 -13.46 -15.35
CA TYR A 87 -1.31 -12.72 -15.07
C TYR A 87 -1.01 -11.26 -14.74
N ARG A 88 -1.79 -10.35 -15.29
CA ARG A 88 -1.83 -8.93 -14.92
C ARG A 88 -3.12 -8.65 -14.16
N GLU A 89 -3.00 -7.98 -13.01
CA GLU A 89 -4.14 -7.42 -12.30
C GLU A 89 -4.69 -6.22 -13.06
N LYS A 90 -6.01 -6.21 -13.34
CA LYS A 90 -6.73 -5.01 -13.76
C LYS A 90 -7.77 -4.67 -12.70
N CYS A 91 -7.56 -3.54 -12.03
CA CYS A 91 -8.48 -3.04 -11.04
C CYS A 91 -9.79 -2.54 -11.70
N ILE A 92 -10.91 -2.89 -11.09
CA ILE A 92 -12.26 -2.49 -11.48
C ILE A 92 -12.71 -1.33 -10.60
N GLU A 93 -12.58 -1.49 -9.28
CA GLU A 93 -13.09 -0.58 -8.27
C GLU A 93 -12.17 -0.55 -7.05
N VAL A 94 -12.13 0.59 -6.37
CA VAL A 94 -11.45 0.81 -5.10
C VAL A 94 -12.40 1.55 -4.18
N ALA A 95 -12.48 1.14 -2.92
CA ALA A 95 -13.33 1.74 -1.91
C ALA A 95 -12.93 3.19 -1.57
N TYR A 96 -13.79 3.86 -0.80
CA TYR A 96 -13.58 5.21 -0.25
C TYR A 96 -13.36 6.30 -1.31
N SER A 97 -13.85 6.10 -2.53
CA SER A 97 -13.67 7.03 -3.66
C SER A 97 -12.21 7.33 -3.99
N ILE A 98 -11.30 6.40 -3.66
CA ILE A 98 -9.88 6.53 -4.00
C ILE A 98 -9.75 6.37 -5.52
N ASP A 99 -8.95 7.23 -6.15
CA ASP A 99 -8.68 7.08 -7.58
C ASP A 99 -8.02 5.72 -7.87
N LYS A 100 -8.62 5.00 -8.80
CA LYS A 100 -8.23 3.63 -9.13
C LYS A 100 -6.84 3.55 -9.75
N THR A 101 -6.51 4.50 -10.61
CA THR A 101 -5.21 4.52 -11.31
C THR A 101 -4.10 4.79 -10.31
N PHE A 102 -4.31 5.79 -9.46
CA PHE A 102 -3.46 6.14 -8.34
C PHE A 102 -3.23 4.94 -7.42
N PHE A 103 -4.31 4.30 -6.95
CA PHE A 103 -4.19 3.13 -6.06
C PHE A 103 -3.41 2.00 -6.72
N THR A 104 -3.74 1.64 -7.96
CA THR A 104 -3.10 0.52 -8.67
C THR A 104 -1.61 0.77 -8.92
N MET A 105 -1.24 2.01 -9.27
CA MET A 105 0.15 2.39 -9.57
C MET A 105 1.07 2.25 -8.35
N HIS A 106 0.56 2.56 -7.16
CA HIS A 106 1.35 2.65 -5.93
C HIS A 106 1.21 1.41 -5.02
N LYS A 107 0.06 0.72 -5.04
CA LYS A 107 -0.21 -0.49 -4.25
C LYS A 107 0.85 -1.58 -4.47
N ASN A 108 1.26 -1.82 -5.72
CA ASN A 108 2.15 -2.92 -6.06
C ASN A 108 3.52 -2.77 -5.39
N HIS A 109 4.06 -1.56 -5.42
CA HIS A 109 5.35 -1.27 -4.79
C HIS A 109 5.25 -1.34 -3.27
N LEU A 110 4.21 -0.78 -2.66
CA LEU A 110 3.97 -0.91 -1.23
C LEU A 110 3.78 -2.37 -0.78
N THR A 111 3.18 -3.21 -1.62
CA THR A 111 3.07 -4.67 -1.39
C THR A 111 4.44 -5.34 -1.45
N PHE A 112 5.27 -4.98 -2.42
CA PHE A 112 6.65 -5.47 -2.54
C PHE A 112 7.52 -5.09 -1.33
N LEU A 113 7.32 -3.88 -0.79
CA LEU A 113 7.97 -3.43 0.46
C LEU A 113 7.40 -4.12 1.72
N GLY A 114 6.37 -4.95 1.60
CA GLY A 114 5.72 -5.63 2.72
C GLY A 114 4.88 -4.71 3.61
N LEU A 115 4.55 -3.50 3.14
CA LEU A 115 3.76 -2.51 3.88
C LEU A 115 2.26 -2.67 3.65
N LEU A 116 1.89 -3.33 2.56
CA LEU A 116 0.53 -3.81 2.31
C LEU A 116 0.56 -5.33 2.28
N THR A 117 -0.28 -5.95 3.10
CA THR A 117 -0.43 -7.40 3.14
C THR A 117 -1.90 -7.78 3.07
N GLY A 118 -2.21 -8.80 2.27
CA GLY A 118 -3.52 -9.44 2.25
C GLY A 118 -4.50 -8.83 1.25
N SER A 119 -4.75 -9.54 0.16
CA SER A 119 -6.06 -9.51 -0.48
C SER A 119 -6.89 -10.55 0.28
N TYR A 120 -7.77 -10.13 1.19
CA TYR A 120 -8.80 -11.05 1.68
C TYR A 120 -9.80 -11.23 0.54
N TYR A 121 -9.65 -12.32 -0.21
CA TYR A 121 -10.57 -12.68 -1.27
C TYR A 121 -11.88 -13.11 -0.61
N GLN A 122 -12.91 -12.28 -0.70
CA GLN A 122 -14.21 -12.64 -0.15
C GLN A 122 -14.82 -13.82 -0.93
N ASN A 123 -14.74 -13.82 -2.27
CA ASN A 123 -14.98 -14.98 -3.14
C ASN A 123 -14.42 -14.71 -4.55
N PRO A 124 -13.69 -15.64 -5.19
CA PRO A 124 -13.37 -15.53 -6.60
C PRO A 124 -14.63 -15.78 -7.44
N GLU A 125 -15.13 -14.74 -8.10
CA GLU A 125 -16.23 -14.85 -9.05
C GLU A 125 -15.70 -15.00 -10.48
N MET A 126 -16.38 -15.81 -11.29
CA MET A 126 -16.08 -15.91 -12.72
C MET A 126 -16.75 -14.74 -13.45
N TYR A 127 -15.97 -13.97 -14.20
CA TYR A 127 -16.47 -12.93 -15.09
C TYR A 127 -16.23 -13.34 -16.54
N PHE A 128 -17.17 -13.03 -17.43
CA PHE A 128 -17.00 -13.13 -18.88
C PHE A 128 -16.87 -11.74 -19.47
N GLU A 129 -15.94 -11.59 -20.41
CA GLU A 129 -15.87 -10.39 -21.23
C GLU A 129 -16.78 -10.59 -22.46
N ILE A 130 -17.84 -9.78 -22.56
CA ILE A 130 -18.79 -9.79 -23.68
C ILE A 130 -18.81 -8.37 -24.26
N ASN A 131 -18.38 -8.21 -25.51
CA ASN A 131 -18.32 -6.91 -26.20
C ASN A 131 -17.52 -5.82 -25.45
N GLY A 132 -16.50 -6.21 -24.69
CA GLY A 132 -15.67 -5.29 -23.89
C GLY A 132 -16.24 -4.94 -22.51
N GLU A 133 -17.39 -5.48 -22.14
CA GLU A 133 -17.96 -5.37 -20.80
C GLU A 133 -17.72 -6.67 -20.01
N LEU A 134 -17.39 -6.52 -18.72
CA LEU A 134 -17.25 -7.65 -17.79
C LEU A 134 -18.60 -7.95 -17.17
N ILE A 135 -19.07 -9.17 -17.36
CA ILE A 135 -20.35 -9.65 -16.83
C ILE A 135 -20.07 -10.81 -15.88
N ALA A 136 -20.51 -10.68 -14.63
CA ALA A 136 -20.40 -11.75 -13.65
C ALA A 136 -21.22 -12.98 -14.10
N HIS A 137 -20.66 -14.18 -13.93
CA HIS A 137 -21.28 -15.45 -14.32
C HIS A 137 -22.67 -15.64 -13.71
N ASP A 138 -22.88 -15.20 -12.47
CA ASP A 138 -24.18 -15.36 -11.81
C ASP A 138 -25.25 -14.43 -12.38
N PHE A 139 -24.88 -13.26 -12.94
CA PHE A 139 -25.81 -12.41 -13.69
C PHE A 139 -26.28 -13.03 -15.02
N LEU A 140 -25.54 -14.00 -15.57
CA LEU A 140 -25.95 -14.75 -16.76
C LEU A 140 -26.90 -15.91 -16.45
N LYS A 141 -26.87 -16.46 -15.22
CA LYS A 141 -27.82 -17.51 -14.80
C LYS A 141 -29.26 -17.00 -14.69
N ASP A 142 -29.43 -15.74 -14.30
CA ASP A 142 -30.76 -15.12 -14.13
C ASP A 142 -31.34 -14.61 -15.47
N LYS A 143 -30.51 -14.47 -16.50
CA LYS A 143 -30.95 -14.22 -17.89
C LYS A 143 -31.06 -15.55 -18.66
N LYS A 144 -31.97 -16.43 -18.23
CA LYS A 144 -32.42 -17.53 -19.10
C LYS A 144 -33.28 -16.94 -20.24
N PHE A 145 -32.81 -17.10 -21.47
CA PHE A 145 -33.63 -17.01 -22.69
C PHE A 145 -34.59 -18.21 -22.75
#